data_AF-A0A914PFJ5-F1
#
_entry.id   AF-A0A914PFJ5-F1
#
_cell.length_a   1.000
_cell.length_b   1.000
_cell.length_c   1.000
_cell.angle_alpha   90.00
_cell.angle_beta   90.00
_cell.angle_gamma   90.00
#
_symmetry.space_group_name_H-M   'P 1'
#
loop_
_entity.id
_entity.type
_entity.pdbx_description
1 polymer ?
#
loop_
_entity_poly.entity_id
_entity_poly.type
_entity_poly.pdbx_seq_one_letter_code
_entity_poly.pdbx_strand_id
1 'polypeptide(L)'
;MTAEQRSENHIKLWKQRLESVKMTKARCWYTMKEFHQCITIYQELLSKATDEKRARLLQLLLKIAVTIGDEKLVEKFSREITIQNSGSQNFYLHKGIKDAFYGNYAKAINNFQNAQKTSGGLTNPMVANNEAICQLYNGKVEDARSHLLSFPGIPTEPIMLNINTISQLVSTSKDNSKQQLFAKHCEQMSDAFDPQSMKVLQ
;
A
#
# COMPACT_ATOMS: atom_id res chain seq x y z
N MET A 1 -33.81 12.07 -23.36
CA MET A 1 -33.26 12.70 -22.13
C MET A 1 -33.81 14.12 -22.08
N THR A 2 -34.57 14.48 -21.04
CA THR A 2 -35.16 15.81 -20.92
C THR A 2 -34.10 16.88 -20.63
N ALA A 3 -34.41 18.16 -20.86
CA ALA A 3 -33.47 19.26 -20.58
C ALA A 3 -33.05 19.30 -19.09
N GLU A 4 -33.97 18.96 -18.18
CA GLU A 4 -33.72 18.84 -16.74
C GLU A 4 -32.75 17.70 -16.42
N GLN A 5 -32.97 16.50 -16.98
CA GLN A 5 -32.05 15.37 -16.83
C GLN A 5 -30.64 15.69 -17.36
N ARG A 6 -30.55 16.51 -18.42
CA ARG A 6 -29.26 16.97 -18.96
C ARG A 6 -28.54 17.90 -17.97
N SER A 7 -29.26 18.86 -17.39
CA SER A 7 -28.72 19.78 -16.39
C SER A 7 -28.20 19.05 -15.15
N GLU A 8 -28.98 18.11 -14.61
CA GLU A 8 -28.59 17.29 -13.45
C GLU A 8 -27.34 16.45 -13.73
N ASN A 9 -27.23 15.86 -14.93
CA ASN A 9 -26.06 15.11 -15.35
C ASN A 9 -24.80 15.98 -15.43
N HIS A 10 -24.90 17.21 -15.92
CA HIS A 10 -23.78 18.15 -15.93
C HIS A 10 -23.31 18.51 -14.52
N ILE A 11 -24.24 18.76 -13.60
CA ILE A 11 -23.92 19.04 -12.19
C ILE A 11 -23.24 17.84 -11.53
N LYS A 12 -23.74 16.62 -11.76
CA LYS A 12 -23.14 15.38 -11.25
C LYS A 12 -21.71 15.21 -11.76
N LEU A 13 -21.49 15.42 -13.06
CA LEU A 13 -20.17 15.32 -13.67
C LEU A 13 -19.20 16.36 -13.10
N TRP A 14 -19.66 17.60 -12.88
CA TRP A 14 -18.84 18.62 -12.23
C TRP A 14 -18.45 18.20 -10.81
N LYS A 15 -19.40 17.72 -10.01
CA LYS A 15 -19.09 17.23 -8.65
C LYS A 15 -18.02 16.13 -8.65
N GLN A 16 -18.10 15.17 -9.59
CA GLN A 16 -17.10 14.11 -9.74
C GLN A 16 -15.71 14.64 -10.14
N ARG A 17 -15.66 15.62 -11.06
CA ARG A 17 -14.39 16.28 -11.44
C ARG A 17 -13.78 17.03 -10.25
N LEU A 18 -14.59 17.78 -9.50
CA LEU A 18 -14.13 18.49 -8.31
C LEU A 18 -13.57 17.51 -7.26
N GLU A 19 -14.24 16.38 -7.04
CA GLU A 19 -13.75 15.31 -6.15
C GLU A 19 -12.39 14.75 -6.62
N SER A 20 -12.24 14.53 -7.93
CA SER A 20 -10.98 14.04 -8.52
C SER A 20 -9.84 15.05 -8.32
N VAL A 21 -10.10 16.34 -8.51
CA VAL A 21 -9.12 17.41 -8.25
C VAL A 21 -8.71 17.43 -6.78
N LYS A 22 -9.67 17.29 -5.84
CA LYS A 22 -9.37 17.20 -4.40
C LYS A 22 -8.51 15.99 -4.07
N MET A 23 -8.81 14.82 -4.64
CA MET A 23 -8.00 13.61 -4.48
C MET A 23 -6.56 13.81 -5.00
N THR A 24 -6.39 14.42 -6.17
CA THR A 24 -5.06 14.74 -6.71
C THR A 24 -4.31 15.72 -5.83
N LYS A 25 -4.96 16.80 -5.37
CA LYS A 25 -4.37 17.77 -4.44
C LYS A 25 -3.91 17.10 -3.15
N ALA A 26 -4.71 16.22 -2.56
CA ALA A 26 -4.33 15.47 -1.37
C ALA A 26 -3.11 14.56 -1.61
N ARG A 27 -3.00 13.93 -2.78
CA ARG A 27 -1.81 13.15 -3.17
C ARG A 27 -0.56 14.03 -3.30
N CYS A 28 -0.68 15.21 -3.91
CA CYS A 28 0.44 16.15 -3.98
C CYS A 28 0.92 16.54 -2.57
N TRP A 29 0.00 16.86 -1.65
CA TRP A 29 0.36 17.13 -0.25
C TRP A 29 1.04 15.95 0.42
N TYR A 30 0.56 14.72 0.21
CA TYR A 30 1.20 13.51 0.72
C TYR A 30 2.64 13.36 0.22
N THR A 31 2.88 13.56 -1.07
CA THR A 31 4.22 13.49 -1.67
C THR A 31 5.15 14.55 -1.09
N MET A 32 4.64 15.77 -0.88
CA MET A 32 5.37 16.88 -0.23
C MET A 32 5.50 16.73 1.29
N LYS A 33 5.01 15.63 1.89
CA LYS A 33 5.02 15.38 3.35
C LYS A 33 4.19 16.37 4.18
N GLU A 34 3.29 17.10 3.54
CA GLU A 34 2.32 18.00 4.17
C GLU A 34 1.10 17.20 4.65
N PHE A 35 1.30 16.39 5.70
CA PHE A 35 0.34 15.38 6.13
C PHE A 35 -0.94 15.95 6.73
N HIS A 36 -0.87 17.10 7.42
CA HIS A 36 -2.04 17.73 8.03
C HIS A 36 -3.07 18.15 6.96
N GLN A 37 -2.60 18.79 5.89
CA GLN A 37 -3.39 19.23 4.75
C GLN A 37 -3.96 18.03 3.99
N CYS A 38 -3.18 16.95 3.85
CA CYS A 38 -3.61 15.70 3.26
C CYS A 38 -4.78 15.06 4.04
N ILE A 39 -4.63 14.92 5.36
CA ILE A 39 -5.66 14.37 6.26
C ILE A 39 -6.93 15.22 6.20
N THR A 40 -6.79 16.54 6.21
CA THR A 40 -7.93 17.47 6.18
C THR A 40 -8.78 17.26 4.92
N ILE A 41 -8.15 17.18 3.75
CA ILE A 41 -8.87 16.95 2.49
C ILE A 41 -9.52 15.56 2.49
N TYR A 42 -8.82 14.51 2.92
CA TYR A 42 -9.40 13.17 2.93
C TYR A 42 -10.53 13.02 3.95
N GLN A 43 -10.48 13.67 5.10
CA GLN A 43 -11.61 13.71 6.05
C GLN A 43 -12.80 14.47 5.48
N GLU A 44 -12.57 15.58 4.76
CA GLU A 44 -13.63 16.31 4.06
C GLU A 44 -14.33 15.41 3.02
N LEU A 45 -13.54 14.66 2.25
CA LEU A 45 -14.06 13.70 1.27
C LEU A 45 -14.78 12.53 1.94
N LEU A 46 -14.24 12.03 3.05
CA LEU A 46 -14.79 10.90 3.81
C LEU A 46 -16.19 11.20 4.35
N SER A 47 -16.45 12.44 4.78
CA SER A 47 -17.77 12.85 5.29
C SER A 47 -18.87 12.85 4.22
N LYS A 48 -18.50 12.82 2.93
CA LYS A 48 -19.41 12.87 1.77
C LYS A 48 -19.39 11.57 0.94
N ALA A 49 -18.64 10.57 1.38
CA ALA A 49 -18.36 9.38 0.60
C ALA A 49 -19.49 8.33 0.69
N THR A 50 -19.73 7.63 -0.41
CA THR A 50 -20.47 6.36 -0.42
C THR A 50 -19.66 5.25 0.26
N ASP A 51 -20.28 4.13 0.65
CA ASP A 51 -19.61 3.06 1.40
C ASP A 51 -18.32 2.53 0.73
N GLU A 52 -18.36 2.27 -0.58
CA GLU A 52 -17.17 1.79 -1.32
C GLU A 52 -16.02 2.80 -1.28
N LYS A 53 -16.33 4.09 -1.52
CA LYS A 53 -15.33 5.17 -1.49
C LYS A 53 -14.83 5.42 -0.07
N ARG A 54 -15.72 5.29 0.91
CA ARG A 54 -15.44 5.45 2.34
C ARG A 54 -14.38 4.44 2.76
N ALA A 55 -14.52 3.17 2.38
CA ALA A 55 -13.53 2.14 2.64
C ALA A 55 -12.15 2.58 2.11
N ARG A 56 -12.04 2.96 0.84
CA ARG A 56 -10.79 3.43 0.21
C ARG A 56 -10.16 4.64 0.91
N LEU A 57 -10.97 5.64 1.27
CA LEU A 57 -10.51 6.85 1.96
C LEU A 57 -9.97 6.54 3.35
N LEU A 58 -10.62 5.64 4.09
CA LEU A 58 -10.13 5.16 5.37
C LEU A 58 -8.76 4.46 5.24
N GLN A 59 -8.53 3.70 4.16
CA GLN A 59 -7.21 3.08 3.92
C GLN A 59 -6.12 4.14 3.72
N LEU A 60 -6.42 5.19 2.95
CA LEU A 60 -5.46 6.28 2.71
C LEU A 60 -5.15 7.03 4.01
N LEU A 61 -6.17 7.29 4.82
CA LEU A 61 -6.03 7.93 6.13
C LEU A 61 -5.23 7.08 7.11
N LEU A 62 -5.49 5.76 7.18
CA LEU A 62 -4.70 4.84 7.99
C LEU A 62 -3.24 4.80 7.54
N LYS A 63 -2.99 4.75 6.22
CA LYS A 63 -1.63 4.79 5.68
C LYS A 63 -0.88 6.04 6.12
N ILE A 64 -1.53 7.20 6.09
CA ILE A 64 -0.92 8.45 6.57
C ILE A 64 -0.64 8.38 8.07
N ALA A 65 -1.62 7.95 8.87
CA ALA A 65 -1.47 7.82 10.32
C ALA A 65 -0.27 6.95 10.72
N VAL A 66 -0.12 5.79 10.06
CA VAL A 66 1.04 4.90 10.23
C VAL A 66 2.33 5.58 9.79
N THR A 67 2.32 6.29 8.66
CA THR A 67 3.51 6.99 8.13
C THR A 67 4.04 8.05 9.10
N ILE A 68 3.14 8.77 9.79
CA ILE A 68 3.51 9.85 10.71
C ILE A 68 3.74 9.39 12.16
N GLY A 69 3.42 8.14 12.49
CA GLY A 69 3.54 7.64 13.87
C GLY A 69 2.40 8.04 14.81
N ASP A 70 1.25 8.49 14.30
CA ASP A 70 0.14 8.96 15.15
C ASP A 70 -0.75 7.79 15.59
N GLU A 71 -0.47 7.26 16.78
CA GLU A 71 -1.20 6.14 17.37
C GLU A 71 -2.71 6.40 17.51
N LYS A 72 -3.11 7.64 17.83
CA LYS A 72 -4.54 7.97 18.02
C LYS A 72 -5.29 7.88 16.70
N LEU A 73 -4.67 8.36 15.62
CA LEU A 73 -5.24 8.26 14.28
C LEU A 73 -5.23 6.83 13.76
N VAL A 74 -4.18 6.05 14.04
CA VAL A 74 -4.11 4.62 13.70
C VAL A 74 -5.29 3.87 14.35
N GLU A 75 -5.51 4.06 15.65
CA GLU A 75 -6.63 3.44 16.36
C GLU A 75 -7.99 3.89 15.82
N LYS A 76 -8.15 5.18 15.55
CA LYS A 76 -9.38 5.74 14.99
C LYS A 76 -9.73 5.08 13.66
N PHE A 77 -8.83 5.12 12.68
CA PHE A 77 -9.13 4.66 11.34
C PHE A 77 -9.17 3.13 11.23
N SER A 78 -8.33 2.41 12.00
CA SER A 78 -8.37 0.94 12.04
C SER A 78 -9.71 0.41 12.58
N ARG A 79 -10.26 1.06 13.62
CA ARG A 79 -11.58 0.72 14.16
C ARG A 79 -12.69 0.98 13.14
N GLU A 80 -12.68 2.13 12.47
CA GLU A 80 -13.67 2.47 11.43
C GLU A 80 -13.63 1.46 10.27
N ILE A 81 -12.44 0.99 9.87
CA ILE A 81 -12.28 -0.04 8.84
C ILE A 81 -12.85 -1.39 9.29
N THR A 82 -12.61 -1.79 10.54
CA THR A 82 -13.08 -3.06 11.11
C THR A 82 -14.60 -3.18 11.07
N ILE A 83 -15.29 -2.10 11.44
CA ILE A 83 -16.76 -2.03 11.41
C ILE A 83 -17.29 -2.22 9.99
N GLN A 84 -16.60 -1.69 8.98
CA GLN A 84 -17.07 -1.64 7.59
C GLN A 84 -16.76 -2.91 6.78
N ASN A 85 -15.70 -3.66 7.11
CA ASN A 85 -15.11 -4.63 6.18
C ASN A 85 -14.86 -6.03 6.78
N SER A 86 -15.53 -6.38 7.88
CA SER A 86 -15.32 -7.63 8.61
C SER A 86 -15.24 -8.86 7.68
N GLY A 87 -14.15 -9.63 7.79
CA GLY A 87 -13.92 -10.86 7.00
C GLY A 87 -13.39 -10.67 5.58
N SER A 88 -13.22 -9.44 5.09
CA SER A 88 -12.62 -9.18 3.77
C SER A 88 -11.08 -9.21 3.78
N GLN A 89 -10.46 -9.32 2.60
CA GLN A 89 -9.01 -9.16 2.44
C GLN A 89 -8.51 -7.83 3.05
N ASN A 90 -9.26 -6.75 2.84
CA ASN A 90 -8.91 -5.43 3.37
C ASN A 90 -8.90 -5.44 4.90
N PHE A 91 -9.84 -6.12 5.54
CA PHE A 91 -9.86 -6.23 7.00
C PHE A 91 -8.58 -6.84 7.56
N TYR A 92 -8.16 -7.98 7.01
CA TYR A 92 -6.93 -8.63 7.43
C TYR A 92 -5.68 -7.81 7.09
N LEU A 93 -5.62 -7.18 5.92
CA LEU A 93 -4.53 -6.28 5.54
C LEU A 93 -4.36 -5.14 6.57
N HIS A 94 -5.46 -4.45 6.92
CA HIS A 94 -5.40 -3.32 7.85
C HIS A 94 -5.09 -3.73 9.28
N LYS A 95 -5.57 -4.91 9.70
CA LYS A 95 -5.19 -5.50 11.00
C LYS A 95 -3.70 -5.85 11.03
N GLY A 96 -3.16 -6.39 9.93
CA GLY A 96 -1.74 -6.66 9.77
C GLY A 96 -0.90 -5.39 9.85
N ILE A 97 -1.30 -4.33 9.15
CA ILE A 97 -0.65 -3.01 9.23
C ILE A 97 -0.64 -2.46 10.66
N LYS A 98 -1.78 -2.56 11.37
CA LYS A 98 -1.88 -2.13 12.77
C LYS A 98 -0.96 -2.95 13.68
N ASP A 99 -0.95 -4.27 13.55
CA ASP A 99 -0.07 -5.13 14.36
C ASP A 99 1.41 -4.83 14.08
N ALA A 100 1.78 -4.60 12.81
CA ALA A 100 3.13 -4.22 12.43
C ALA A 100 3.54 -2.86 13.03
N PHE A 101 2.63 -1.89 13.04
CA PHE A 101 2.85 -0.57 13.65
C PHE A 101 3.19 -0.67 15.14
N TYR A 102 2.52 -1.56 15.88
CA TYR A 102 2.81 -1.82 17.29
C TYR A 102 3.95 -2.82 17.53
N GLY A 103 4.74 -3.17 16.50
CA GLY A 103 5.85 -4.12 16.61
C GLY A 103 5.43 -5.58 16.81
N ASN A 104 4.15 -5.91 16.67
CA ASN A 104 3.63 -7.28 16.79
C ASN A 104 3.79 -8.07 15.49
N TYR A 105 5.02 -8.20 14.99
CA TYR A 105 5.31 -8.73 13.65
C TYR A 105 4.78 -10.15 13.40
N ALA A 106 4.85 -11.05 14.40
CA ALA A 106 4.29 -12.39 14.27
C ALA A 106 2.76 -12.39 14.03
N LYS A 107 2.03 -11.49 14.72
CA LYS A 107 0.58 -11.32 14.50
C LYS A 107 0.30 -10.66 13.15
N ALA A 108 1.12 -9.67 12.77
CA ALA A 108 1.02 -9.01 11.47
C ALA A 108 1.15 -10.00 10.31
N ILE A 109 2.17 -10.88 10.34
CA ILE A 109 2.38 -11.95 9.35
C ILE A 109 1.13 -12.83 9.22
N ASN A 110 0.57 -13.31 10.34
CA ASN A 110 -0.64 -14.14 10.32
C ASN A 110 -1.83 -13.41 9.66
N ASN A 111 -1.98 -12.11 9.92
CA ASN A 111 -3.03 -11.32 9.27
C ASN A 111 -2.76 -11.14 7.77
N PHE A 112 -1.52 -10.87 7.33
CA PHE A 112 -1.21 -10.78 5.91
C PHE A 112 -1.46 -12.10 5.17
N GLN A 113 -1.13 -13.24 5.78
CA GLN A 113 -1.45 -14.55 5.23
C GLN A 113 -2.96 -14.78 5.12
N ASN A 114 -3.75 -14.35 6.11
CA ASN A 114 -5.21 -14.40 6.02
C ASN A 114 -5.76 -13.48 4.93
N ALA A 115 -5.16 -12.29 4.74
CA ALA A 115 -5.50 -11.39 3.65
C ALA A 115 -5.25 -12.07 2.29
N GLN A 116 -4.12 -12.76 2.15
CA GLN A 116 -3.74 -13.48 0.93
C GLN A 116 -4.62 -14.71 0.65
N LYS A 117 -5.11 -15.41 1.69
CA LYS A 117 -6.09 -16.49 1.53
C LYS A 117 -7.45 -15.99 1.03
N THR A 118 -7.81 -14.77 1.40
CA THR A 118 -9.12 -14.17 1.06
C THR A 118 -9.15 -13.60 -0.37
N SER A 119 -8.00 -13.48 -1.05
CA SER A 119 -7.89 -12.80 -2.35
C SER A 119 -8.16 -13.69 -3.58
N GLY A 120 -8.76 -14.87 -3.40
CA GLY A 120 -9.17 -15.73 -4.51
C GLY A 120 -8.01 -16.26 -5.37
N GLY A 121 -6.80 -16.39 -4.80
CA GLY A 121 -5.62 -16.95 -5.47
C GLY A 121 -4.70 -15.94 -6.14
N LEU A 122 -5.10 -14.67 -6.29
CA LEU A 122 -4.22 -13.61 -6.79
C LEU A 122 -3.34 -13.04 -5.67
N THR A 123 -2.02 -13.03 -5.86
CA THR A 123 -1.08 -12.42 -4.91
C THR A 123 -1.14 -10.91 -4.95
N ASN A 124 -1.52 -10.30 -3.84
CA ASN A 124 -1.56 -8.84 -3.74
C ASN A 124 -0.14 -8.31 -3.43
N PRO A 125 0.46 -7.46 -4.29
CA PRO A 125 1.82 -6.96 -4.09
C PRO A 125 2.01 -6.25 -2.73
N MET A 126 1.00 -5.51 -2.26
CA MET A 126 1.07 -4.80 -0.98
C MET A 126 1.07 -5.78 0.20
N VAL A 127 0.27 -6.84 0.13
CA VAL A 127 0.21 -7.87 1.18
C VAL A 127 1.53 -8.62 1.24
N ALA A 128 2.02 -9.11 0.10
CA ALA A 128 3.29 -9.85 0.01
C ALA A 128 4.48 -9.00 0.48
N ASN A 129 4.53 -7.73 0.08
CA ASN A 129 5.58 -6.82 0.52
C ASN A 129 5.57 -6.60 2.04
N ASN A 130 4.40 -6.32 2.62
CA ASN A 130 4.31 -6.11 4.06
C ASN A 130 4.56 -7.39 4.86
N GLU A 131 4.15 -8.56 4.35
CA GLU A 131 4.46 -9.85 4.97
C GLU A 131 5.98 -10.07 5.04
N ALA A 132 6.69 -9.89 3.92
CA ALA A 132 8.14 -10.03 3.88
C ALA A 132 8.86 -9.03 4.80
N ILE A 133 8.40 -7.78 4.85
CA ILE A 133 8.98 -6.78 5.77
C ILE A 133 8.75 -7.17 7.23
N CYS A 134 7.57 -7.70 7.59
CA CYS A 134 7.38 -8.22 8.94
C CYS A 134 8.22 -9.47 9.23
N GLN A 135 8.45 -10.35 8.24
CA GLN A 135 9.39 -11.46 8.38
C GLN A 135 10.81 -10.97 8.67
N LEU A 136 11.28 -9.96 7.91
CA LEU A 136 12.57 -9.31 8.12
C LEU A 136 12.69 -8.76 9.55
N TYR A 137 11.74 -7.95 10.00
CA TYR A 137 11.74 -7.39 11.36
C TYR A 137 11.55 -8.43 12.47
N ASN A 138 11.01 -9.59 12.14
CA ASN A 138 10.92 -10.75 13.04
C ASN A 138 12.18 -11.64 12.97
N GLY A 139 13.28 -11.16 12.37
CA GLY A 139 14.58 -11.85 12.29
C GLY A 139 14.67 -12.93 11.22
N LYS A 140 13.65 -13.10 10.37
CA LYS A 140 13.58 -14.14 9.34
C LYS A 140 14.01 -13.58 7.97
N VAL A 141 15.27 -13.18 7.89
CA VAL A 141 15.80 -12.44 6.72
C VAL A 141 15.74 -13.27 5.43
N GLU A 142 16.09 -14.56 5.48
CA GLU A 142 16.06 -15.44 4.31
C GLU A 142 14.64 -15.79 3.86
N ASP A 143 13.71 -15.94 4.81
CA ASP A 143 12.29 -16.16 4.50
C ASP A 143 11.74 -14.92 3.76
N ALA A 144 12.04 -13.72 4.26
CA ALA A 144 11.63 -12.45 3.66
C ALA A 144 12.17 -12.31 2.22
N ARG A 145 13.45 -12.62 2.02
CA ARG A 145 14.10 -12.60 0.71
C ARG A 145 13.43 -13.58 -0.26
N SER A 146 13.28 -14.83 0.18
CA SER A 146 12.69 -15.90 -0.63
C SER A 146 11.23 -15.59 -0.99
N HIS A 147 10.47 -15.01 -0.05
CA HIS A 147 9.09 -14.59 -0.28
C HIS A 147 8.98 -13.52 -1.37
N LEU A 148 9.84 -12.49 -1.36
CA LEU A 148 9.79 -11.45 -2.39
C LEU A 148 10.33 -11.91 -3.75
N LEU A 149 11.40 -12.72 -3.77
CA LEU A 149 11.95 -13.27 -5.02
C LEU A 149 10.98 -14.21 -5.73
N SER A 150 10.10 -14.89 -4.98
CA SER A 150 9.07 -15.79 -5.52
C SER A 150 7.75 -15.09 -5.87
N PHE A 151 7.70 -13.75 -5.85
CA PHE A 151 6.50 -13.01 -6.19
C PHE A 151 6.04 -13.31 -7.64
N PRO A 152 4.79 -13.81 -7.85
CA PRO A 152 4.38 -14.37 -9.15
C PRO A 152 3.98 -13.32 -10.21
N GLY A 153 4.03 -12.03 -9.89
CA GLY A 153 3.61 -10.94 -10.77
C GLY A 153 4.73 -9.95 -11.11
N ILE A 154 4.36 -8.82 -11.70
CA ILE A 154 5.28 -7.71 -11.93
C ILE A 154 5.57 -7.05 -10.57
N PRO A 155 6.80 -7.08 -10.06
CA PRO A 155 7.14 -6.49 -8.78
C PRO A 155 6.95 -4.98 -8.85
N THR A 156 6.30 -4.44 -7.83
CA THR A 156 6.19 -2.99 -7.66
C THR A 156 7.54 -2.40 -7.22
N GLU A 157 7.76 -1.11 -7.45
CA GLU A 157 8.99 -0.42 -7.01
C GLU A 157 9.33 -0.68 -5.52
N PRO A 158 8.38 -0.63 -4.56
CA PRO A 158 8.68 -1.00 -3.17
C PRO A 158 9.18 -2.44 -3.00
N ILE A 159 8.62 -3.40 -3.74
CA ILE A 159 9.08 -4.80 -3.71
C ILE A 159 10.52 -4.88 -4.23
N MET A 160 10.83 -4.21 -5.34
CA MET A 160 12.18 -4.19 -5.93
C MET A 160 13.21 -3.62 -4.96
N LEU A 161 12.92 -2.47 -4.35
CA LEU A 161 13.81 -1.84 -3.36
C LEU A 161 14.02 -2.73 -2.14
N ASN A 162 12.97 -3.41 -1.68
CA ASN A 162 13.06 -4.33 -0.55
C ASN A 162 13.84 -5.61 -0.90
N ILE A 163 13.65 -6.18 -2.09
CA ILE A 163 14.48 -7.29 -2.60
C ILE A 163 15.96 -6.88 -2.58
N ASN A 164 16.27 -5.68 -3.10
CA ASN A 164 17.64 -5.20 -3.15
C ASN A 164 18.24 -5.09 -1.75
N THR A 165 17.56 -4.34 -0.87
CA THR A 165 17.98 -4.07 0.50
C THR A 165 18.15 -5.36 1.30
N ILE A 166 17.14 -6.24 1.32
CA ILE A 166 17.20 -7.50 2.07
C ILE A 166 18.31 -8.40 1.53
N SER A 167 18.47 -8.49 0.21
CA SER A 167 19.54 -9.32 -0.35
C SER A 167 20.93 -8.75 -0.09
N GLN A 168 21.08 -7.44 0.14
CA GLN A 168 22.35 -6.86 0.61
C GLN A 168 22.66 -7.24 2.07
N LEU A 169 21.64 -7.44 2.91
CA LEU A 169 21.84 -7.92 4.29
C LEU A 169 22.31 -9.37 4.35
N VAL A 170 21.86 -10.19 3.39
CA VAL A 170 22.15 -11.63 3.34
C VAL A 170 23.42 -11.94 2.57
N SER A 171 23.65 -11.24 1.45
CA SER A 171 24.57 -11.71 0.43
C SER A 171 25.95 -11.10 0.52
N THR A 172 26.97 -11.96 0.51
CA THR A 172 28.37 -11.61 0.26
C THR A 172 28.69 -11.82 -1.23
N SER A 173 28.71 -10.70 -1.96
CA SER A 173 29.28 -10.48 -3.30
C SER A 173 28.83 -11.27 -4.56
N LYS A 174 27.98 -12.31 -4.51
CA LYS A 174 27.68 -13.14 -5.71
C LYS A 174 26.22 -13.50 -6.02
N ASP A 175 25.23 -12.76 -5.50
CA ASP A 175 23.82 -13.08 -5.77
C ASP A 175 23.29 -12.44 -7.07
N ASN A 176 23.28 -13.23 -8.14
CA ASN A 176 22.76 -12.85 -9.47
C ASN A 176 21.22 -12.79 -9.53
N SER A 177 20.50 -13.28 -8.51
CA SER A 177 19.03 -13.37 -8.51
C SER A 177 18.37 -11.99 -8.70
N LYS A 178 18.98 -10.94 -8.13
CA LYS A 178 18.53 -9.55 -8.26
C LYS A 178 18.64 -9.04 -9.70
N GLN A 179 19.76 -9.34 -10.36
CA GLN A 179 20.01 -8.93 -11.75
C GLN A 179 19.07 -9.65 -12.72
N GLN A 180 18.83 -10.95 -12.49
CA GLN A 180 17.88 -11.73 -13.29
C GLN A 180 16.45 -11.19 -13.17
N LEU A 181 16.03 -10.83 -11.96
CA LEU A 181 14.68 -10.29 -11.72
C LEU A 181 14.50 -8.90 -12.33
N PHE A 182 15.53 -8.03 -12.26
CA PHE A 182 15.54 -6.75 -12.96
C PHE A 182 15.47 -6.95 -14.48
N ALA A 183 16.33 -7.79 -15.05
CA ALA A 183 16.35 -8.05 -16.50
C ALA A 183 15.02 -8.60 -17.03
N LYS A 184 14.29 -9.36 -16.20
CA LYS A 184 12.97 -9.90 -16.56
C LYS A 184 11.86 -8.84 -16.62
N HIS A 185 11.94 -7.79 -15.81
CA HIS A 185 10.84 -6.84 -15.62
C HIS A 185 11.17 -5.40 -16.01
N CYS A 186 12.40 -5.09 -16.40
CA CYS A 186 12.86 -3.72 -16.65
C CYS A 186 11.96 -2.93 -17.63
N GLU A 187 11.48 -3.56 -18.70
CA GLU A 187 10.59 -2.93 -19.69
C GLU A 187 9.19 -2.58 -19.15
N GLN A 188 8.80 -3.18 -18.02
CA GLN A 188 7.49 -3.02 -17.38
C GLN A 188 7.56 -2.13 -16.14
N MET A 189 8.75 -1.63 -15.80
CA MET A 189 8.94 -0.74 -14.66
C MET A 189 8.49 0.69 -14.98
N SER A 190 8.19 1.44 -13.93
CA SER A 190 7.88 2.87 -14.04
C SER A 190 9.07 3.63 -14.62
N ASP A 191 8.82 4.62 -15.49
CA ASP A 191 9.86 5.53 -16.01
C ASP A 191 10.60 6.29 -14.89
N ALA A 192 9.99 6.41 -13.70
CA ALA A 192 10.58 7.03 -12.53
C ALA A 192 11.48 6.09 -11.70
N PHE A 193 11.56 4.80 -12.05
CA PHE A 193 12.40 3.85 -11.32
C PHE A 193 13.87 4.13 -11.58
N ASP A 194 14.67 4.34 -10.54
CA ASP A 194 16.12 4.54 -10.67
C ASP A 194 16.85 3.19 -10.82
N PRO A 195 17.37 2.85 -12.02
CA PRO A 195 18.06 1.58 -12.24
C PRO A 195 19.38 1.49 -11.48
N GLN A 196 19.97 2.62 -11.05
CA GLN A 196 21.21 2.63 -10.26
C GLN A 196 20.99 2.01 -8.88
N SER A 197 19.78 2.13 -8.32
CA SER A 197 19.41 1.52 -7.04
C SER A 197 19.58 -0.01 -7.04
N MET A 198 19.57 -0.66 -8.21
CA MET A 198 19.73 -2.11 -8.36
C MET A 198 21.17 -2.55 -8.65
N LYS A 199 22.10 -1.62 -8.84
CA LYS A 199 23.52 -1.96 -9.02
C LYS A 199 24.14 -2.30 -7.68
N VAL A 200 24.77 -3.46 -7.61
CA VAL A 200 25.79 -3.71 -6.59
C VAL A 200 26.98 -2.84 -7.01
N LEU A 201 27.37 -1.87 -6.17
CA LEU A 201 28.66 -1.18 -6.35
C LEU A 201 29.73 -2.28 -6.41
N GLN A 202 30.31 -2.49 -7.59
CA GLN A 202 31.47 -3.35 -7.76
C GLN A 202 32.71 -2.64 -7.20
#